data_AF-A0A544U7D8-F1
#
_entry.id   AF-A0A544U7D8-F1
#
_cell.length_a   1.000
_cell.length_b   1.000
_cell.length_c   1.000
_cell.angle_alpha   90.00
_cell.angle_beta   90.00
_cell.angle_gamma   90.00
#
_symmetry.space_group_name_H-M   'P 1'
#
loop_
_entity.id
_entity.type
_entity.pdbx_description
1 polymer ?
#
loop_
_entity_poly.entity_id
_entity_poly.type
_entity_poly.pdbx_seq_one_letter_code
_entity_poly.pdbx_strand_id
1 'polypeptide(L)'
;MSEEYILEDIKKWKEELESRIEELYNILNSKSKQMEILSTRMKIIEVSSRKFSNPEKYWLKYGQPLKDEYNLLNEDLADSKDLKEQNELKALLQNVNQYISEVAK
;
A
#
# COMPACT_ATOMS: atom_id res chain seq x y z
N MET A 1 36.60 17.35 6.45
CA MET A 1 35.41 16.86 7.16
C MET A 1 35.79 15.56 7.83
N SER A 2 35.49 15.38 9.12
CA SER A 2 35.72 14.11 9.81
C SER A 2 34.66 13.08 9.40
N GLU A 3 35.05 11.81 9.34
CA GLU A 3 34.15 10.68 9.01
C GLU A 3 32.93 10.60 9.94
N GLU A 4 33.06 11.09 11.18
CA GLU A 4 32.00 11.22 12.17
C GLU A 4 30.82 12.09 11.70
N TYR A 5 31.10 13.20 11.00
CA TYR A 5 30.06 14.09 10.50
C TYR A 5 29.25 13.44 9.37
N ILE A 6 29.94 12.70 8.49
CA ILE A 6 29.32 11.96 7.38
C ILE A 6 28.43 10.83 7.92
N LEU A 7 28.88 10.12 8.96
CA LEU A 7 28.10 9.08 9.64
C LEU A 7 26.83 9.63 10.30
N GLU A 8 26.89 10.82 10.91
CA GLU A 8 25.73 11.45 11.53
C GLU A 8 24.68 11.85 10.48
N ASP A 9 25.11 12.43 9.35
CA ASP A 9 24.20 12.80 8.26
C ASP A 9 23.55 11.57 7.62
N ILE A 10 24.30 10.48 7.42
CA ILE A 10 23.76 9.23 6.88
C ILE A 10 22.75 8.59 7.84
N LYS A 11 22.95 8.71 9.16
CA LYS A 11 21.96 8.27 10.15
C LYS A 11 20.68 9.10 10.08
N LYS A 12 20.77 10.42 9.88
CA LYS A 12 19.58 11.27 9.66
C LYS A 12 18.83 10.86 8.40
N TRP A 13 19.53 10.63 7.29
CA TRP A 13 18.90 10.12 6.07
C TRP A 13 18.24 8.76 6.27
N LYS A 14 18.83 7.89 7.09
CA LYS A 14 18.23 6.61 7.45
C LYS A 14 16.87 6.82 8.14
N GLU A 15 16.79 7.70 9.13
CA GLU A 15 15.55 8.02 9.86
C GLU A 15 14.49 8.60 8.92
N GLU A 16 14.89 9.51 8.00
CA GLU A 16 14.00 10.07 6.99
C GLU A 16 13.45 9.01 6.02
N LEU A 17 14.30 8.07 5.58
CA LEU A 17 13.90 6.94 4.75
C LEU A 17 12.90 6.02 5.48
N GLU A 18 13.18 5.67 6.74
CA GLU A 18 12.30 4.84 7.57
C GLU A 18 10.93 5.50 7.74
N SER A 19 10.91 6.79 8.06
CA SER A 19 9.67 7.56 8.20
C SER A 19 8.85 7.58 6.91
N ARG A 20 9.50 7.84 5.76
CA ARG A 20 8.81 7.86 4.47
C ARG A 20 8.27 6.49 4.06
N ILE A 21 9.01 5.41 4.34
CA ILE A 21 8.55 4.04 4.09
C ILE A 21 7.29 3.73 4.93
N GLU A 22 7.25 4.18 6.19
CA GLU A 22 6.10 4.01 7.07
C GLU A 22 4.87 4.78 6.57
N GLU A 23 5.05 6.03 6.11
CA GLU A 23 3.97 6.81 5.50
C GLU A 23 3.36 6.07 4.29
N LEU A 24 4.22 5.61 3.37
CA LEU A 24 3.78 4.86 2.19
C LEU A 24 3.08 3.55 2.58
N TYR A 25 3.59 2.87 3.63
CA TYR A 25 2.94 1.67 4.15
C TYR A 25 1.53 1.97 4.65
N ASN A 26 1.34 3.06 5.39
CA ASN A 26 0.03 3.44 5.89
C ASN A 26 -0.95 3.79 4.75
N ILE A 27 -0.48 4.46 3.70
CA ILE A 27 -1.29 4.75 2.50
C ILE A 27 -1.72 3.46 1.81
N LEU A 28 -0.76 2.57 1.50
CA LEU A 28 -1.04 1.30 0.81
C LEU A 28 -1.96 0.40 1.65
N ASN A 29 -1.72 0.31 2.96
CA ASN A 29 -2.54 -0.45 3.89
C ASN A 29 -3.98 0.10 3.98
N SER A 30 -4.15 1.43 3.96
CA SER A 30 -5.47 2.04 3.91
C SER A 30 -6.25 1.62 2.66
N LYS A 31 -5.61 1.64 1.49
CA LYS A 31 -6.20 1.16 0.23
C LYS A 31 -6.52 -0.33 0.29
N SER A 32 -5.63 -1.17 0.82
CA SER A 32 -5.90 -2.60 1.01
C SER A 32 -7.12 -2.86 1.91
N LYS A 33 -7.27 -2.11 3.00
CA LYS A 33 -8.45 -2.20 3.87
C LYS A 33 -9.74 -1.78 3.15
N GLN A 34 -9.69 -0.75 2.31
CA GLN A 34 -10.82 -0.36 1.48
C GLN A 34 -11.22 -1.49 0.52
N MET A 35 -10.27 -2.16 -0.10
CA MET A 35 -10.54 -3.33 -0.95
C MET A 35 -11.21 -4.48 -0.18
N GLU A 36 -10.77 -4.77 1.05
CA GLU A 36 -11.39 -5.78 1.92
C GLU A 36 -12.85 -5.44 2.25
N ILE A 37 -13.13 -4.16 2.53
CA ILE A 37 -14.49 -3.66 2.79
C ILE A 37 -15.36 -3.83 1.54
N LEU A 38 -14.86 -3.45 0.37
CA LEU A 38 -15.59 -3.61 -0.90
C LEU A 38 -15.86 -5.07 -1.20
N SER A 39 -14.87 -5.95 -1.04
CA SER A 39 -15.01 -7.40 -1.18
C SER A 39 -16.09 -7.97 -0.25
N THR A 40 -16.09 -7.52 1.01
CA THR A 40 -17.09 -7.95 2.00
C THR A 40 -18.49 -7.48 1.61
N ARG A 41 -18.65 -6.21 1.19
CA ARG A 41 -19.94 -5.67 0.73
C ARG A 41 -20.46 -6.39 -0.51
N MET A 42 -19.58 -6.71 -1.47
CA MET A 42 -19.94 -7.50 -2.64
C MET A 42 -20.49 -8.88 -2.26
N LYS A 43 -19.81 -9.60 -1.35
CA LYS A 43 -20.29 -10.89 -0.84
C LYS A 43 -21.66 -10.79 -0.17
N ILE A 44 -21.88 -9.74 0.64
CA ILE A 44 -23.18 -9.50 1.29
C ILE A 44 -24.27 -9.29 0.23
N ILE A 45 -24.01 -8.48 -0.79
CA ILE A 45 -24.96 -8.25 -1.89
C ILE A 45 -25.20 -9.52 -2.70
N GLU A 46 -24.17 -10.29 -3.00
CA GLU A 46 -24.29 -11.56 -3.72
C GLU A 46 -25.22 -12.52 -2.97
N VAL A 47 -25.00 -12.71 -1.66
CA VAL A 47 -25.85 -13.56 -0.82
C VAL A 47 -27.28 -13.00 -0.73
N SER A 48 -27.42 -11.68 -0.56
CA SER A 48 -28.73 -11.03 -0.40
C SER A 48 -29.54 -11.06 -1.69
N SER A 49 -28.89 -10.93 -2.85
CA SER A 49 -29.53 -10.91 -4.18
C SER A 49 -30.37 -12.16 -4.44
N ARG A 50 -29.95 -13.31 -3.90
CA ARG A 50 -30.62 -14.62 -4.04
C ARG A 50 -32.02 -14.66 -3.42
N LYS A 51 -32.34 -13.73 -2.52
CA LYS A 51 -33.66 -13.61 -1.88
C LYS A 51 -34.66 -12.79 -2.70
N PHE A 52 -34.21 -12.13 -3.76
CA PHE A 52 -35.06 -11.30 -4.61
C PHE A 52 -35.59 -12.11 -5.81
N SER A 53 -36.74 -11.70 -6.32
CA SER A 53 -37.37 -12.31 -7.51
C SER A 53 -36.55 -12.13 -8.79
N ASN A 54 -35.64 -11.14 -8.82
CA ASN A 54 -34.69 -10.93 -9.90
C ASN A 54 -33.29 -10.63 -9.31
N PRO A 55 -32.51 -11.67 -8.98
CA PRO A 55 -31.18 -11.53 -8.41
C PRO A 55 -30.21 -10.76 -9.31
N GLU A 56 -30.29 -10.96 -10.63
CA GLU A 56 -29.43 -10.29 -11.61
C GLU A 56 -29.64 -8.77 -11.60
N LYS A 57 -30.90 -8.31 -11.63
CA LYS A 57 -31.21 -6.88 -11.53
C LYS A 57 -30.70 -6.27 -10.22
N TYR A 58 -30.76 -7.02 -9.13
CA TYR A 58 -30.23 -6.57 -7.84
C TYR A 58 -28.70 -6.49 -7.85
N TRP A 59 -28.03 -7.50 -8.41
CA TRP A 59 -26.58 -7.51 -8.58
C TRP A 59 -26.10 -6.34 -9.46
N LEU A 60 -26.74 -6.12 -10.61
CA LEU A 60 -26.38 -5.01 -11.50
C LEU A 60 -26.55 -3.65 -10.84
N LYS A 61 -27.56 -3.49 -9.98
CA LYS A 61 -27.82 -2.22 -9.30
C LYS A 61 -26.86 -1.95 -8.13
N TYR A 62 -26.47 -2.97 -7.38
CA TYR A 62 -25.75 -2.80 -6.11
C TYR A 62 -24.37 -3.45 -6.08
N GLY A 63 -24.19 -4.61 -6.72
CA GLY A 63 -22.93 -5.36 -6.73
C GLY A 63 -21.96 -4.87 -7.79
N GLN A 64 -22.45 -4.59 -9.01
CA GLN A 64 -21.61 -4.13 -10.12
C GLN A 64 -20.82 -2.84 -9.79
N PRO A 65 -21.43 -1.79 -9.21
CA PRO A 65 -20.68 -0.58 -8.85
C PRO A 65 -19.53 -0.85 -7.87
N LEU A 66 -19.72 -1.76 -6.91
CA LEU A 66 -18.67 -2.14 -5.94
C LEU A 66 -17.54 -2.93 -6.60
N LYS A 67 -17.87 -3.76 -7.59
CA LYS A 67 -16.88 -4.49 -8.38
C LYS A 67 -16.04 -3.54 -9.22
N ASP A 68 -16.67 -2.55 -9.83
CA ASP A 68 -15.98 -1.53 -10.62
C ASP A 68 -15.05 -0.69 -9.72
N GLU A 69 -15.53 -0.26 -8.55
CA GLU A 69 -14.71 0.45 -7.56
C GLU A 69 -13.53 -0.40 -7.06
N TYR A 70 -13.77 -1.69 -6.78
CA TYR A 70 -12.70 -2.61 -6.38
C TYR A 70 -11.64 -2.76 -7.47
N ASN A 71 -12.05 -2.90 -8.73
CA ASN A 71 -11.13 -3.07 -9.86
C ASN A 71 -10.28 -1.82 -10.05
N LEU A 72 -10.88 -0.63 -10.01
CA LEU A 72 -10.16 0.64 -10.09
C LEU A 72 -9.12 0.75 -8.97
N LEU A 73 -9.50 0.43 -7.73
CA LEU A 73 -8.58 0.48 -6.60
C LEU A 73 -7.45 -0.57 -6.71
N ASN A 74 -7.75 -1.73 -7.27
CA ASN A 74 -6.76 -2.79 -7.51
C ASN A 74 -5.75 -2.38 -8.60
N GLU A 75 -6.20 -1.76 -9.68
CA GLU A 75 -5.35 -1.22 -10.74
C GLU A 75 -4.46 -0.09 -10.19
N ASP A 76 -5.06 0.83 -9.43
CA ASP A 76 -4.35 1.92 -8.73
C ASP A 76 -3.26 1.40 -7.78
N LEU A 77 -3.48 0.25 -7.13
CA LEU A 77 -2.49 -0.38 -6.25
C LEU A 77 -1.41 -1.13 -7.03
N ALA A 78 -1.78 -1.84 -8.08
CA ALA A 78 -0.85 -2.63 -8.88
C ALA A 78 0.17 -1.75 -9.62
N ASP A 79 -0.26 -0.59 -10.13
CA ASP A 79 0.61 0.40 -10.78
C ASP A 79 0.92 1.61 -9.89
N SER A 80 0.67 1.47 -8.58
CA SER A 80 0.86 2.53 -7.60
C SER A 80 2.28 3.08 -7.64
N LYS A 81 2.40 4.39 -7.89
CA LYS A 81 3.64 5.13 -7.66
C LYS A 81 4.12 4.95 -6.22
N ASP A 82 3.21 4.90 -5.24
CA ASP A 82 3.54 4.72 -3.83
C ASP A 82 4.16 3.34 -3.56
N LEU A 83 3.72 2.29 -4.26
CA LEU A 83 4.28 0.95 -4.13
C LEU A 83 5.69 0.87 -4.74
N LYS A 84 5.87 1.48 -5.93
CA LYS A 84 7.18 1.56 -6.58
C LYS A 84 8.17 2.34 -5.70
N GLU A 85 7.76 3.52 -5.24
CA GLU A 85 8.55 4.37 -4.34
C GLU A 85 8.91 3.61 -3.05
N GLN A 86 7.95 2.91 -2.42
CA GLN A 86 8.23 2.15 -1.20
C GLN A 86 9.30 1.07 -1.43
N ASN A 87 9.26 0.37 -2.56
CA ASN A 87 10.25 -0.66 -2.89
C ASN A 87 11.65 -0.05 -3.14
N GLU A 88 11.70 1.08 -3.85
CA GLU A 88 12.94 1.83 -4.09
C GLU A 88 13.54 2.33 -2.77
N LEU A 89 12.73 2.93 -1.89
CA LEU A 89 13.19 3.41 -0.59
C LEU A 89 13.66 2.27 0.32
N LYS A 90 13.00 1.10 0.30
CA LYS A 90 13.45 -0.09 1.02
C LYS A 90 14.82 -0.57 0.53
N ALA A 91 15.06 -0.54 -0.78
CA ALA A 91 16.37 -0.88 -1.33
C ALA A 91 17.45 0.14 -0.92
N LEU A 92 17.12 1.43 -0.94
CA LEU A 92 18.02 2.48 -0.45
C LEU A 92 18.34 2.33 1.04
N LEU A 93 17.34 2.05 1.87
CA LEU A 93 17.50 1.80 3.30
C LEU A 93 18.45 0.60 3.56
N GLN A 94 18.36 -0.45 2.73
CA GLN A 94 19.28 -1.58 2.81
C GLN A 94 20.73 -1.17 2.52
N ASN A 95 20.95 -0.36 1.48
CA ASN A 95 22.28 0.16 1.15
C ASN A 95 22.84 1.07 2.26
N VAL A 96 22.00 1.94 2.83
CA VAL A 96 22.37 2.81 3.96
C VAL A 96 22.76 1.97 5.18
N ASN A 97 21.97 0.95 5.53
CA ASN A 97 22.28 0.05 6.64
C ASN A 97 23.59 -0.72 6.42
N GLN A 98 23.86 -1.16 5.19
CA GLN A 98 25.11 -1.81 4.85
C GLN A 98 26.31 -0.85 5.04
N TYR A 99 26.22 0.37 4.51
CA TYR A 99 27.29 1.36 4.66
C TYR A 99 27.58 1.68 6.14
N ILE A 100 26.54 1.93 6.94
CA ILE A 100 26.71 2.19 8.39
C ILE A 100 27.42 1.00 9.06
N SER A 101 27.05 -0.24 8.71
CA SER A 101 27.68 -1.44 9.27
C SER A 101 29.14 -1.63 8.84
N GLU A 102 29.53 -1.14 7.66
CA GLU A 102 30.89 -1.25 7.15
C GLU A 102 31.81 -0.20 7.79
N VAL A 103 31.30 1.01 8.01
CA VAL A 103 32.07 2.14 8.58
C VAL A 103 32.12 2.09 10.11
N ALA A 104 31.16 1.44 10.78
CA ALA A 104 31.16 1.29 12.24
C ALA A 104 32.08 0.16 12.77
N LYS A 105 32.86 -0.50 11.89
CA LYS A 105 33.86 -1.53 12.25
C LYS A 105 35.24 -0.93 12.47
#